data_AF-A0A972ZRG1-F1
#
_entry.id   AF-A0A972ZRG1-F1
#
_cell.length_a   1.000
_cell.length_b   1.000
_cell.length_c   1.000
_cell.angle_alpha   90.00
_cell.angle_beta   90.00
_cell.angle_gamma   90.00
#
_symmetry.space_group_name_H-M   'P 1'
#
loop_
_entity.id
_entity.type
_entity.pdbx_description
1 polymer ?
#
loop_
_entity_poly.entity_id
_entity_poly.type
_entity_poly.pdbx_seq_one_letter_code
_entity_poly.pdbx_strand_id
1 'polypeptide(L)'
;MKPLFIFLIGVFIGITACNQQDNSIRVNVKNPLNIECNDIVIEITDSKILDQILMLNNFTVTDKQQALPFHVINNNGSIKKLLVLCSFSEGESKDLLINKTEFPVNFKSRTQAEISVKEGGVWVWVTKSNGNEQFEYQGGTWKNVTEFEVPEQHTDHSFDIRYEGPGWESDKIGYRFYLDWRNAVDIFGKKVDTMVLQNVGLDGFDSYHEMSDWGVDVLKVGNSLGLGSIGHWENNKALRVETTEKLFSAVDYSGVLESKITTTYTN
;
A
#
# COMPACT_ATOMS: atom_id res chain seq x y z
N MET A 1 15.67 -17.99 -6.53
CA MET A 1 14.18 -18.00 -6.46
C MET A 1 13.67 -16.97 -7.45
N LYS A 2 12.98 -17.40 -8.51
CA LYS A 2 12.35 -16.46 -9.45
C LYS A 2 11.06 -15.93 -8.81
N PRO A 3 10.74 -14.63 -8.88
CA PRO A 3 9.43 -14.15 -8.48
C PRO A 3 8.40 -14.77 -9.41
N LEU A 4 7.43 -15.46 -8.82
CA LEU A 4 6.33 -16.09 -9.52
C LEU A 4 5.28 -15.01 -9.83
N PHE A 5 5.47 -14.26 -10.90
CA PHE A 5 4.41 -13.46 -11.50
C PHE A 5 3.52 -14.40 -12.31
N ILE A 6 2.33 -14.74 -11.81
CA ILE A 6 1.31 -15.44 -12.59
C ILE A 6 0.34 -14.41 -13.12
N PHE A 7 0.56 -14.01 -14.37
CA PHE A 7 -0.49 -13.50 -15.24
C PHE A 7 -0.79 -14.59 -16.27
N LEU A 8 -1.97 -15.23 -16.20
CA LEU A 8 -2.71 -15.63 -17.40
C LEU A 8 -4.17 -15.95 -17.06
N ILE A 9 -5.05 -15.05 -17.52
CA ILE A 9 -6.50 -15.19 -17.53
C ILE A 9 -6.88 -15.99 -18.79
N GLY A 10 -7.49 -17.16 -18.60
CA GLY A 10 -8.17 -17.87 -19.68
C GLY A 10 -9.66 -17.55 -19.65
N VAL A 11 -10.13 -16.65 -20.52
CA VAL A 11 -11.56 -16.36 -20.68
C VAL A 11 -12.16 -17.38 -21.66
N PHE A 12 -13.05 -18.25 -21.17
CA PHE A 12 -13.95 -19.02 -22.03
C PHE A 12 -15.32 -18.34 -22.03
N ILE A 13 -15.73 -17.78 -23.17
CA ILE A 13 -17.05 -17.17 -23.35
C ILE A 13 -18.02 -18.25 -23.83
N GLY A 14 -18.93 -18.69 -22.97
CA GLY A 14 -20.12 -19.43 -23.36
C GLY A 14 -21.31 -18.48 -23.42
N ILE A 15 -21.78 -18.12 -24.62
CA ILE A 15 -23.02 -17.37 -24.79
C ILE A 15 -24.18 -18.38 -24.81
N THR A 16 -24.86 -18.57 -23.69
CA THR A 16 -26.20 -19.17 -23.69
C THR A 16 -27.21 -18.04 -23.53
N ALA A 17 -27.90 -17.70 -24.62
CA ALA A 17 -29.01 -16.79 -24.62
C ALA A 17 -30.22 -17.45 -23.93
N CYS A 18 -30.67 -16.89 -22.81
CA CYS A 18 -32.04 -17.03 -22.35
C CYS A 18 -32.51 -15.79 -21.57
N ASN A 19 -33.77 -15.43 -21.80
CA ASN A 19 -34.42 -14.16 -21.48
C ASN A 19 -34.60 -13.89 -19.98
N GLN A 20 -33.85 -12.91 -19.48
CA GLN A 20 -34.23 -11.80 -18.61
C GLN A 20 -33.04 -10.84 -18.72
N GLN A 21 -33.20 -9.52 -18.72
CA GLN A 21 -32.05 -8.61 -18.80
C GLN A 21 -31.31 -8.66 -17.46
N ASP A 22 -30.52 -9.72 -17.29
CA ASP A 22 -29.74 -10.03 -16.11
C ASP A 22 -28.59 -9.02 -16.10
N ASN A 23 -28.77 -7.92 -15.37
CA ASN A 23 -27.75 -6.88 -15.17
C ASN A 23 -26.57 -7.39 -14.30
N SER A 24 -26.35 -8.71 -14.26
CA SER A 24 -25.29 -9.38 -13.54
C SER A 24 -24.11 -9.62 -14.46
N ILE A 25 -22.94 -9.10 -14.11
CA ILE A 25 -21.69 -9.42 -14.80
C ILE A 25 -21.10 -10.67 -14.15
N ARG A 26 -20.80 -11.71 -14.93
CA ARG A 26 -20.18 -12.93 -14.43
C ARG A 26 -18.70 -12.96 -14.77
N VAL A 27 -17.87 -13.21 -13.76
CA VAL A 27 -16.41 -13.38 -13.91
C VAL A 27 -16.01 -14.73 -13.35
N ASN A 28 -15.52 -15.63 -14.22
CA ASN A 28 -14.95 -16.89 -13.77
C ASN A 28 -13.49 -16.68 -13.37
N VAL A 29 -13.14 -17.13 -12.17
CA VAL A 29 -11.79 -17.06 -11.62
C VAL A 29 -11.38 -18.43 -11.14
N LYS A 30 -10.10 -18.78 -11.29
CA LYS A 30 -9.58 -20.10 -10.96
C LYS A 30 -8.29 -20.00 -10.17
N ASN A 31 -8.18 -20.81 -9.13
CA ASN A 31 -6.89 -21.17 -8.54
C ASN A 31 -6.21 -22.20 -9.45
N PRO A 32 -5.12 -21.87 -10.15
CA PRO A 32 -4.42 -22.81 -11.02
C PRO A 32 -3.48 -23.74 -10.25
N LEU A 33 -3.30 -23.51 -8.95
CA LEU A 33 -2.32 -24.20 -8.14
C LEU A 33 -2.91 -25.45 -7.51
N ASN A 34 -2.03 -26.42 -7.27
CA ASN A 34 -2.31 -27.65 -6.54
C ASN A 34 -2.24 -27.45 -5.01
N ILE A 35 -2.58 -26.25 -4.53
CA ILE A 35 -2.60 -25.87 -3.12
C ILE A 35 -3.75 -24.91 -2.86
N GLU A 36 -4.28 -24.92 -1.63
CA GLU A 36 -5.25 -23.93 -1.16
C GLU A 36 -4.64 -22.52 -1.14
N CYS A 37 -5.43 -21.51 -1.48
CA CYS A 37 -5.05 -20.10 -1.49
C CYS A 37 -6.06 -19.30 -0.67
N ASN A 38 -5.65 -18.85 0.52
CA ASN A 38 -6.50 -18.10 1.43
C ASN A 38 -6.21 -16.60 1.35
N ASP A 39 -7.26 -15.78 1.36
CA ASP A 39 -7.18 -14.32 1.40
C ASP A 39 -6.30 -13.72 0.29
N ILE A 40 -6.50 -14.18 -0.95
CA ILE A 40 -5.82 -13.63 -2.12
C ILE A 40 -6.66 -12.51 -2.74
N VAL A 41 -5.99 -11.45 -3.18
CA VAL A 41 -6.63 -10.38 -3.95
C VAL A 41 -6.54 -10.74 -5.43
N ILE A 42 -7.70 -10.92 -6.06
CA ILE A 42 -7.81 -11.06 -7.51
C ILE A 42 -7.90 -9.68 -8.13
N GLU A 43 -7.11 -9.46 -9.18
CA GLU A 43 -7.16 -8.23 -9.96
C GLU A 43 -7.89 -8.48 -11.29
N ILE A 44 -8.99 -7.76 -11.52
CA ILE A 44 -9.73 -7.78 -12.77
C ILE A 44 -9.41 -6.50 -13.55
N THR A 45 -8.81 -6.65 -14.73
CA THR A 45 -8.37 -5.55 -15.60
C THR A 45 -9.00 -5.58 -17.00
N ASP A 46 -9.85 -6.56 -17.30
CA ASP A 46 -10.50 -6.66 -18.61
C ASP A 46 -11.42 -5.45 -18.84
N SER A 47 -11.11 -4.65 -19.86
CA SER A 47 -11.79 -3.38 -20.08
C SER A 47 -13.29 -3.53 -20.33
N LYS A 48 -13.74 -4.63 -20.95
CA LYS A 48 -15.18 -4.84 -21.21
C LYS A 48 -15.94 -5.08 -19.92
N ILE A 49 -15.34 -5.82 -18.98
CA ILE A 49 -15.90 -6.01 -17.64
C ILE A 49 -15.92 -4.68 -16.89
N LEU A 50 -14.82 -3.93 -16.91
CA LEU A 50 -14.72 -2.65 -16.21
C LEU A 50 -15.71 -1.60 -16.74
N ASP A 51 -15.92 -1.54 -18.05
CA ASP A 51 -16.90 -0.65 -18.68
C ASP A 51 -18.33 -1.00 -18.26
N GLN A 52 -18.65 -2.30 -18.15
CA GLN A 52 -19.96 -2.73 -17.65
C GLN A 52 -20.15 -2.38 -16.18
N ILE A 53 -19.11 -2.56 -15.34
CA ILE A 53 -19.14 -2.19 -13.93
C ILE A 53 -19.39 -0.68 -13.77
N LEU A 54 -18.74 0.15 -14.60
CA LEU A 54 -18.91 1.60 -14.58
C LEU A 54 -20.38 2.02 -14.77
N MET A 55 -21.16 1.25 -15.55
CA MET A 55 -22.59 1.51 -15.80
C MET A 55 -23.50 1.14 -14.61
N LEU A 56 -23.02 0.38 -13.63
CA LEU A 56 -23.83 -0.07 -12.50
C LEU A 56 -24.00 1.03 -11.43
N ASN A 57 -23.10 2.01 -11.38
CA ASN A 57 -22.90 3.00 -10.30
C ASN A 57 -22.55 2.35 -8.95
N ASN A 58 -23.49 1.62 -8.35
CA ASN A 58 -23.33 0.86 -7.11
C ASN A 58 -23.48 -0.63 -7.42
N PHE A 59 -22.63 -1.47 -6.85
CA PHE A 59 -22.67 -2.91 -7.06
C PHE A 59 -22.11 -3.70 -5.88
N THR A 60 -22.37 -5.00 -5.89
CA THR A 60 -21.74 -6.00 -5.02
C THR A 60 -21.03 -7.04 -5.85
N VAL A 61 -20.00 -7.66 -5.26
CA VAL A 61 -19.36 -8.87 -5.81
C VAL A 61 -19.70 -10.03 -4.89
N THR A 62 -20.21 -11.12 -5.44
CA THR A 62 -20.60 -12.30 -4.65
C THR A 62 -20.01 -13.59 -5.23
N ASP A 63 -19.58 -14.51 -4.37
CA ASP A 63 -19.43 -15.93 -4.69
C ASP A 63 -20.66 -16.67 -4.16
N LYS A 64 -21.45 -17.26 -5.07
CA LYS A 64 -22.79 -17.81 -4.78
C LYS A 64 -23.71 -16.76 -4.17
N GLN A 65 -23.84 -16.73 -2.84
CA GLN A 65 -24.69 -15.81 -2.07
C GLN A 65 -23.88 -14.97 -1.08
N GLN A 66 -22.58 -15.22 -0.95
CA GLN A 66 -21.71 -14.51 -0.01
C GLN A 66 -21.13 -13.26 -0.67
N ALA A 67 -21.34 -12.10 -0.06
CA ALA A 67 -20.66 -10.87 -0.47
C ALA A 67 -19.17 -10.93 -0.16
N LEU A 68 -18.36 -10.54 -1.14
CA LEU A 68 -16.90 -10.51 -1.04
C LEU A 68 -16.40 -9.07 -0.92
N PRO A 69 -15.41 -8.80 -0.06
CA PRO A 69 -14.74 -7.51 -0.05
C PRO A 69 -14.11 -7.19 -1.40
N PHE A 70 -14.32 -5.97 -1.87
CA PHE A 70 -13.73 -5.49 -3.10
C PHE A 70 -13.29 -4.05 -3.00
N HIS A 71 -12.45 -3.62 -3.93
CA HIS A 71 -11.95 -2.26 -4.05
C HIS A 71 -11.86 -1.87 -5.53
N VAL A 72 -12.50 -0.77 -5.92
CA VAL A 72 -12.43 -0.22 -7.27
C VAL A 72 -11.33 0.82 -7.33
N ILE A 73 -10.35 0.62 -8.20
CA ILE A 73 -9.34 1.64 -8.48
C ILE A 73 -9.78 2.44 -9.71
N ASN A 74 -10.02 3.73 -9.49
CA ASN A 74 -10.41 4.69 -10.51
C ASN A 74 -9.24 5.62 -10.84
N ASN A 75 -9.16 6.05 -12.09
CA ASN A 75 -8.37 7.22 -12.46
C ASN A 75 -9.20 8.07 -13.43
N ASN A 76 -9.49 9.31 -13.02
CA ASN A 76 -10.19 10.33 -13.79
C ASN A 76 -11.51 9.83 -14.41
N GLY A 77 -12.34 9.14 -13.61
CA GLY A 77 -13.64 8.65 -14.04
C GLY A 77 -13.62 7.32 -14.78
N SER A 78 -12.45 6.76 -15.09
CA SER A 78 -12.30 5.41 -15.65
C SER A 78 -11.90 4.41 -14.57
N ILE A 79 -12.59 3.27 -14.50
CA ILE A 79 -12.14 2.15 -13.67
C ILE A 79 -10.91 1.53 -14.33
N LYS A 80 -9.81 1.41 -13.58
CA LYS A 80 -8.55 0.79 -14.04
C LYS A 80 -8.43 -0.66 -13.61
N LYS A 81 -8.94 -0.99 -12.42
CA LYS A 81 -9.03 -2.36 -11.93
C LYS A 81 -10.10 -2.50 -10.85
N LEU A 82 -10.67 -3.70 -10.78
CA LEU A 82 -11.45 -4.16 -9.64
C LEU A 82 -10.64 -5.21 -8.89
N LEU A 83 -10.39 -4.96 -7.60
CA LEU A 83 -9.76 -5.89 -6.68
C LEU A 83 -10.84 -6.63 -5.92
N VAL A 84 -10.76 -7.96 -5.83
CA VAL A 84 -11.72 -8.78 -5.07
C VAL A 84 -10.96 -9.74 -4.17
N LEU A 85 -11.31 -9.77 -2.88
CA LEU A 85 -10.73 -10.69 -1.92
C LEU A 85 -11.42 -12.05 -1.98
N CYS A 86 -10.66 -13.10 -2.24
CA CYS A 86 -11.17 -14.46 -2.39
C CYS A 86 -10.28 -15.49 -1.67
N SER A 87 -10.89 -16.61 -1.30
CA SER A 87 -10.18 -17.82 -0.87
C SER A 87 -10.61 -19.00 -1.73
N PHE A 88 -9.66 -19.86 -2.10
CA PHE A 88 -9.86 -20.98 -3.01
C PHE A 88 -9.28 -22.26 -2.44
N SER A 89 -10.02 -23.35 -2.60
CA SER A 89 -9.46 -24.71 -2.51
C SER A 89 -8.49 -24.97 -3.68
N GLU A 90 -7.73 -26.05 -3.57
CA GLU A 90 -6.87 -26.55 -4.63
C GLU A 90 -7.62 -26.67 -5.96
N GLY A 91 -7.11 -26.06 -7.02
CA GLY A 91 -7.70 -26.15 -8.37
C GLY A 91 -9.10 -25.53 -8.53
N GLU A 92 -9.67 -24.91 -7.49
CA GLU A 92 -11.06 -24.43 -7.47
C GLU A 92 -11.30 -23.32 -8.49
N SER A 93 -12.44 -23.37 -9.16
CA SER A 93 -13.01 -22.27 -9.94
C SER A 93 -14.23 -21.70 -9.24
N LYS A 94 -14.35 -20.37 -9.25
CA LYS A 94 -15.52 -19.63 -8.76
C LYS A 94 -16.11 -18.79 -9.87
N ASP A 95 -17.43 -18.69 -9.88
CA ASP A 95 -18.17 -17.73 -10.68
C ASP A 95 -18.54 -16.54 -9.80
N LEU A 96 -17.76 -15.47 -9.91
CA LEU A 96 -18.08 -14.23 -9.24
C LEU A 96 -19.22 -13.53 -9.99
N LEU A 97 -20.24 -13.11 -9.25
CA LEU A 97 -21.35 -12.35 -9.78
C LEU A 97 -21.22 -10.91 -9.30
N ILE A 98 -21.22 -9.98 -10.24
CA ILE A 98 -21.21 -8.55 -9.97
C ILE A 98 -22.60 -8.01 -10.29
N ASN A 99 -23.33 -7.63 -9.25
CA ASN A 99 -24.74 -7.26 -9.34
C ASN A 99 -24.93 -5.81 -8.94
N LYS A 100 -25.75 -5.08 -9.70
CA LYS A 100 -26.16 -3.73 -9.31
C LYS A 100 -26.82 -3.75 -7.92
N THR A 101 -26.49 -2.76 -7.11
CA THR A 101 -27.17 -2.48 -5.84
C THR A 101 -27.72 -1.07 -5.81
N GLU A 102 -28.67 -0.82 -4.92
CA GLU A 102 -29.20 0.53 -4.71
C GLU A 102 -28.19 1.40 -3.94
N PHE A 103 -27.61 0.83 -2.88
CA PHE A 103 -26.68 1.52 -1.98
C PHE A 103 -25.24 1.02 -2.15
N PRO A 104 -24.25 1.88 -1.88
CA PRO A 104 -22.86 1.46 -1.82
C PRO A 104 -22.65 0.47 -0.66
N VAL A 105 -21.76 -0.48 -0.86
CA VAL A 105 -21.33 -1.42 0.18
C VAL A 105 -19.96 -1.04 0.70
N ASN A 106 -19.78 -1.15 2.02
CA ASN A 106 -18.54 -0.82 2.70
C ASN A 106 -17.94 -2.07 3.33
N PHE A 107 -16.62 -2.18 3.27
CA PHE A 107 -15.87 -3.26 3.88
C PHE A 107 -14.83 -2.69 4.84
N LYS A 108 -14.46 -3.48 5.85
CA LYS A 108 -13.34 -3.15 6.73
C LYS A 108 -12.07 -3.04 5.90
N SER A 109 -11.36 -1.92 6.00
CA SER A 109 -10.05 -1.78 5.36
C SER A 109 -9.07 -2.81 5.91
N ARG A 110 -8.35 -3.46 5.00
CA ARG A 110 -7.24 -4.37 5.27
C ARG A 110 -5.89 -3.76 4.94
N THR A 111 -5.89 -2.52 4.45
CA THR A 111 -4.69 -1.76 4.13
C THR A 111 -4.84 -0.32 4.61
N GLN A 112 -3.72 0.32 4.91
CA GLN A 112 -3.61 1.75 5.23
C GLN A 112 -2.33 2.31 4.63
N ALA A 113 -2.38 3.56 4.17
CA ALA A 113 -1.19 4.35 3.85
C ALA A 113 -1.34 5.75 4.42
N GLU A 114 -0.23 6.33 4.88
CA GLU A 114 -0.22 7.67 5.47
C GLU A 114 1.14 8.36 5.37
N ILE A 115 1.12 9.69 5.43
CA ILE A 115 2.26 10.53 5.75
C ILE A 115 1.85 11.36 6.96
N SER A 116 2.67 11.36 8.02
CA SER A 116 2.41 12.12 9.24
C SER A 116 3.61 13.02 9.54
N VAL A 117 3.37 14.33 9.57
CA VAL A 117 4.40 15.37 9.74
C VAL A 117 4.07 16.23 10.95
N LYS A 118 5.08 16.86 11.55
CA LYS A 118 4.85 17.87 12.59
C LYS A 118 4.52 19.22 11.97
N GLU A 119 3.53 19.90 12.55
CA GLU A 119 3.18 21.27 12.20
C GLU A 119 3.28 22.17 13.45
N GLY A 120 3.72 23.42 13.27
CA GLY A 120 3.81 24.42 14.35
C GLY A 120 5.04 24.32 15.27
N GLY A 121 6.05 23.53 14.88
CA GLY A 121 7.36 23.50 15.54
C GLY A 121 8.38 24.41 14.84
N VAL A 122 9.65 24.25 15.19
CA VAL A 122 10.77 25.04 14.65
C VAL A 122 11.97 24.16 14.31
N TRP A 123 12.67 24.52 13.23
CA TRP A 123 13.97 23.94 12.90
C TRP A 123 15.07 24.55 13.77
N VAL A 124 15.85 23.71 14.44
CA VAL A 124 16.95 24.11 15.31
C VAL A 124 18.21 23.39 14.85
N TRP A 125 19.31 24.14 14.69
CA TRP A 125 20.63 23.55 14.46
C TRP A 125 21.17 23.00 15.78
N VAL A 126 21.50 21.71 15.81
CA VAL A 126 21.94 21.02 17.03
C VAL A 126 23.25 20.27 16.79
N THR A 127 23.98 20.04 17.88
CA THR A 127 25.11 19.11 17.92
C THR A 127 24.69 17.85 18.67
N LYS A 128 24.69 16.71 17.99
CA LYS A 128 24.36 15.38 18.56
C LYS A 128 25.46 14.91 19.52
N SER A 129 25.16 13.89 20.32
CA SER A 129 26.11 13.30 21.29
C SER A 129 27.38 12.73 20.66
N ASN A 130 27.32 12.34 19.39
CA ASN A 130 28.46 11.85 18.61
C ASN A 130 29.29 12.99 17.96
N GLY A 131 28.91 14.25 18.15
CA GLY A 131 29.57 15.44 17.58
C GLY A 131 29.07 15.83 16.19
N ASN A 132 28.16 15.07 15.57
CA ASN A 132 27.55 15.46 14.29
C ASN A 132 26.63 16.67 14.49
N GLU A 133 26.54 17.51 13.48
CA GLU A 133 25.65 18.67 13.47
C GLU A 133 24.60 18.55 12.38
N GLN A 134 23.36 18.89 12.69
CA GLN A 134 22.23 18.83 11.77
C GLN A 134 21.06 19.68 12.25
N PHE A 135 20.05 19.83 11.39
CA PHE A 135 18.76 20.38 11.80
C PHE A 135 17.86 19.33 12.45
N GLU A 136 17.22 19.71 13.55
CA GLU A 136 16.14 18.97 14.20
C GLU A 136 14.88 19.82 14.29
N TYR A 137 13.72 19.20 14.14
CA TYR A 137 12.41 19.82 14.28
C TYR A 137 11.87 19.65 15.70
N GLN A 138 11.80 20.75 16.43
CA GLN A 138 11.42 20.78 17.84
C GLN A 138 10.02 21.37 18.05
N GLY A 139 9.25 20.80 18.99
CA GLY A 139 7.86 21.19 19.23
C GLY A 139 6.89 20.64 18.18
N GLY A 140 5.77 21.34 17.96
CA GLY A 140 4.75 21.00 16.97
C GLY A 140 3.83 19.82 17.35
N THR A 141 2.83 19.57 16.51
CA THR A 141 1.88 18.46 16.65
C THR A 141 1.80 17.63 15.37
N TRP A 142 1.63 16.32 15.51
CA TRP A 142 1.49 15.41 14.38
C TRP A 142 0.21 15.69 13.59
N LYS A 143 0.34 15.70 12.27
CA LYS A 143 -0.75 15.89 11.32
C LYS A 143 -0.55 14.99 10.12
N ASN A 144 -1.61 14.28 9.76
CA ASN A 144 -1.63 13.50 8.53
C ASN A 144 -1.80 14.41 7.32
N VAL A 145 -0.97 14.21 6.31
CA VAL A 145 -1.02 14.92 5.03
C VAL A 145 -1.14 13.91 3.89
N THR A 146 -1.73 14.33 2.77
CA THR A 146 -1.83 13.50 1.56
C THR A 146 -0.64 13.66 0.63
N GLU A 147 0.11 14.74 0.78
CA GLU A 147 1.30 15.05 0.00
C GLU A 147 2.31 15.80 0.87
N PHE A 148 3.59 15.62 0.55
CA PHE A 148 4.70 16.21 1.28
C PHE A 148 5.91 16.39 0.37
N GLU A 149 6.34 17.65 0.19
CA GLU A 149 7.66 17.98 -0.33
C GLU A 149 8.63 18.05 0.84
N VAL A 150 9.69 17.26 0.78
CA VAL A 150 10.67 17.13 1.87
C VAL A 150 11.48 18.43 1.97
N PRO A 151 11.50 19.09 3.15
CA PRO A 151 12.29 20.30 3.35
C PRO A 151 13.79 20.03 3.18
N GLU A 152 14.54 21.00 2.67
CA GLU A 152 16.00 20.89 2.50
C GLU A 152 16.74 20.65 3.82
N GLN A 153 16.14 21.02 4.96
CA GLN A 153 16.70 20.77 6.30
C GLN A 153 16.58 19.31 6.74
N HIS A 154 15.70 18.52 6.11
CA HIS A 154 15.42 17.15 6.54
C HIS A 154 16.62 16.24 6.32
N THR A 155 16.97 15.52 7.38
CA THR A 155 18.02 14.50 7.43
C THR A 155 17.56 13.34 8.31
N ASP A 156 18.37 12.28 8.41
CA ASP A 156 18.10 11.22 9.37
C ASP A 156 17.95 11.79 10.79
N HIS A 157 16.95 11.33 11.54
CA HIS A 157 16.64 11.78 12.89
C HIS A 157 16.39 13.30 12.99
N SER A 158 15.75 13.91 11.99
CA SER A 158 15.29 15.31 12.03
C SER A 158 13.94 15.52 12.75
N PHE A 159 13.20 14.44 13.06
CA PHE A 159 11.97 14.45 13.88
C PHE A 159 10.77 15.25 13.33
N ASP A 160 10.80 15.72 12.09
CA ASP A 160 9.72 16.41 11.39
C ASP A 160 8.70 15.46 10.74
N ILE A 161 9.14 14.26 10.35
CA ILE A 161 8.30 13.21 9.76
C ILE A 161 8.25 12.00 10.68
N ARG A 162 7.05 11.47 10.94
CA ARG A 162 6.88 10.32 11.82
C ARG A 162 7.57 9.12 11.21
N TYR A 163 8.34 8.39 12.03
CA TYR A 163 9.20 7.27 11.60
C TYR A 163 9.99 7.53 10.30
N GLU A 164 10.31 8.80 9.99
CA GLU A 164 11.19 9.26 8.90
C GLU A 164 10.64 9.13 7.47
N GLY A 165 9.33 8.98 7.29
CA GLY A 165 8.74 8.99 5.94
C GLY A 165 7.28 8.55 5.88
N PRO A 166 6.77 8.21 4.69
CA PRO A 166 5.45 7.59 4.56
C PRO A 166 5.45 6.19 5.16
N GLY A 167 4.29 5.78 5.68
CA GLY A 167 4.05 4.44 6.18
C GLY A 167 2.88 3.79 5.47
N TRP A 168 2.97 2.49 5.22
CA TRP A 168 1.83 1.70 4.76
C TRP A 168 1.81 0.33 5.41
N GLU A 169 0.62 -0.21 5.60
CA GLU A 169 0.44 -1.49 6.25
C GLU A 169 -0.75 -2.25 5.66
N SER A 170 -0.74 -3.55 5.93
CA SER A 170 -1.89 -4.41 5.87
C SER A 170 -2.22 -4.99 7.24
N ASP A 171 -3.24 -5.84 7.30
CA ASP A 171 -3.58 -6.64 8.47
C ASP A 171 -2.55 -7.75 8.77
N LYS A 172 -1.44 -7.80 8.03
CA LYS A 172 -0.35 -8.79 8.21
C LYS A 172 0.99 -8.15 8.52
N ILE A 173 1.29 -6.98 7.93
CA ILE A 173 2.63 -6.38 7.98
C ILE A 173 2.57 -4.87 7.78
N GLY A 174 3.52 -4.13 8.33
CA GLY A 174 3.69 -2.70 8.07
C GLY A 174 5.04 -2.39 7.43
N TYR A 175 5.13 -1.21 6.84
CA TYR A 175 6.33 -0.71 6.20
C TYR A 175 6.43 0.80 6.41
N ARG A 176 7.66 1.30 6.32
CA ARG A 176 7.96 2.72 6.07
C ARG A 176 8.93 2.83 4.91
N PHE A 177 9.01 4.01 4.32
CA PHE A 177 10.05 4.33 3.34
C PHE A 177 10.78 5.59 3.77
N TYR A 178 12.11 5.57 3.83
CA TYR A 178 12.91 6.73 4.23
C TYR A 178 12.85 7.84 3.18
N LEU A 179 12.50 9.06 3.62
CA LEU A 179 12.52 10.25 2.79
C LEU A 179 13.85 11.02 2.88
N ASP A 180 14.96 10.27 2.80
CA ASP A 180 16.33 10.81 2.77
C ASP A 180 17.26 9.96 1.89
N TRP A 181 18.58 10.20 1.98
CA TRP A 181 19.60 9.49 1.19
C TRP A 181 19.65 7.97 1.42
N ARG A 182 19.05 7.47 2.50
CA ARG A 182 18.96 6.03 2.76
C ARG A 182 18.06 5.35 1.74
N ASN A 183 17.00 6.03 1.27
CA ASN A 183 16.08 5.53 0.23
C ASN A 183 15.80 4.04 0.42
N ALA A 184 15.28 3.68 1.60
CA ALA A 184 15.12 2.29 2.01
C ALA A 184 13.76 2.03 2.66
N VAL A 185 13.32 0.78 2.55
CA VAL A 185 12.11 0.29 3.20
C VAL A 185 12.51 -0.50 4.43
N ASP A 186 11.94 -0.12 5.58
CA ASP A 186 11.94 -0.96 6.78
C ASP A 186 10.61 -1.69 6.91
N ILE A 187 10.63 -2.76 7.70
CA ILE A 187 9.51 -3.67 7.87
C ILE A 187 9.09 -3.64 9.34
N PHE A 188 7.82 -3.34 9.56
CA PHE A 188 7.17 -3.49 10.85
C PHE A 188 6.49 -4.86 10.92
N GLY A 189 7.04 -5.75 11.75
CA GLY A 189 6.42 -7.02 12.07
C GLY A 189 5.26 -6.81 13.03
N LYS A 190 4.08 -7.33 12.69
CA LYS A 190 2.85 -7.12 13.47
C LYS A 190 2.42 -8.37 14.24
N LYS A 191 1.90 -8.15 15.44
CA LYS A 191 1.26 -9.16 16.31
C LYS A 191 -0.27 -9.10 16.25
N VAL A 192 -0.81 -8.07 15.60
CA VAL A 192 -2.24 -7.78 15.50
C VAL A 192 -2.65 -7.61 14.04
N ASP A 193 -3.93 -7.83 13.76
CA ASP A 193 -4.54 -7.68 12.42
C ASP A 193 -5.19 -6.30 12.19
N THR A 194 -5.13 -5.41 13.18
CA THR A 194 -5.63 -4.04 13.09
C THR A 194 -4.62 -3.11 12.44
N MET A 195 -5.06 -2.02 11.83
CA MET A 195 -4.15 -0.95 11.38
C MET A 195 -3.62 -0.20 12.60
N VAL A 196 -2.30 -0.01 12.68
CA VAL A 196 -1.63 0.52 13.88
C VAL A 196 -0.66 1.67 13.61
N LEU A 197 -0.21 1.89 12.36
CA LEU A 197 0.85 2.86 12.06
C LEU A 197 0.51 4.29 12.50
N GLN A 198 -0.78 4.63 12.55
CA GLN A 198 -1.27 5.92 13.05
C GLN A 198 -0.94 6.19 14.51
N ASN A 199 -0.58 5.15 15.27
CA ASN A 199 -0.21 5.22 16.69
C ASN A 199 1.28 4.96 16.94
N VAL A 200 2.09 4.71 15.90
CA VAL A 200 3.50 4.34 16.02
C VAL A 200 4.40 5.57 15.98
N GLY A 201 5.42 5.62 16.84
CA GLY A 201 6.45 6.69 16.82
C GLY A 201 5.97 8.05 17.34
N LEU A 202 4.93 8.08 18.17
CA LEU A 202 4.36 9.30 18.73
C LEU A 202 5.11 9.83 19.97
N ASP A 203 5.92 9.00 20.60
CA ASP A 203 6.47 9.13 21.96
C ASP A 203 7.96 9.46 22.00
N GLY A 204 8.48 10.14 20.97
CA GLY A 204 9.89 10.54 20.92
C GLY A 204 10.76 9.61 20.09
N PHE A 205 10.16 8.96 19.08
CA PHE A 205 10.80 8.40 17.89
C PHE A 205 11.38 6.99 17.99
N ASP A 206 11.98 6.54 19.09
CA ASP A 206 12.70 5.25 19.08
C ASP A 206 11.86 4.04 19.55
N SER A 207 10.69 4.26 20.15
CA SER A 207 9.90 3.19 20.78
C SER A 207 9.49 2.04 19.86
N TYR A 208 9.34 2.31 18.56
CA TYR A 208 8.98 1.28 17.58
C TYR A 208 10.13 0.30 17.28
N HIS A 209 11.35 0.58 17.74
CA HIS A 209 12.45 -0.38 17.74
C HIS A 209 12.38 -1.37 18.92
N GLU A 210 11.47 -1.15 19.87
CA GLU A 210 11.22 -2.05 20.99
C GLU A 210 9.95 -2.89 20.78
N MET A 211 9.98 -4.13 21.26
CA MET A 211 8.83 -5.03 21.14
C MET A 211 7.62 -4.47 21.89
N SER A 212 6.55 -4.17 21.15
CA SER A 212 5.29 -3.65 21.67
C SER A 212 4.15 -4.68 21.55
N ASP A 213 2.97 -4.33 22.07
CA ASP A 213 1.78 -5.17 21.94
C ASP A 213 1.33 -5.31 20.48
N TRP A 214 1.51 -4.25 19.68
CA TRP A 214 1.17 -4.24 18.26
C TRP A 214 2.23 -4.92 17.38
N GLY A 215 3.50 -4.90 17.77
CA GLY A 215 4.62 -5.29 16.90
C GLY A 215 5.93 -4.59 17.19
N VAL A 216 6.85 -4.58 16.21
CA VAL A 216 8.17 -3.94 16.26
C VAL A 216 8.71 -3.71 14.84
N ASP A 217 9.64 -2.77 14.67
CA ASP A 217 10.54 -2.75 13.52
C ASP A 217 11.47 -3.98 13.55
N VAL A 218 11.28 -4.87 12.58
CA VAL A 218 12.01 -6.15 12.51
C VAL A 218 13.20 -6.12 11.57
N LEU A 219 13.38 -5.07 10.76
CA LEU A 219 14.40 -5.03 9.74
C LEU A 219 15.41 -3.90 9.97
N LYS A 220 16.66 -4.28 10.24
CA LYS A 220 17.79 -3.36 10.20
C LYS A 220 18.52 -3.48 8.85
N VAL A 221 18.29 -2.54 7.94
CA VAL A 221 18.83 -2.55 6.56
C VAL A 221 20.35 -2.38 6.49
N GLY A 222 20.94 -1.61 7.41
CA GLY A 222 22.38 -1.31 7.45
C GLY A 222 22.89 -0.69 6.14
N ASN A 223 24.03 -1.18 5.64
CA ASN A 223 24.66 -0.68 4.41
C ASN A 223 24.16 -1.36 3.12
N SER A 224 23.15 -2.24 3.20
CA SER A 224 22.53 -2.82 2.00
C SER A 224 21.61 -1.81 1.33
N LEU A 225 21.26 -1.97 0.04
CA LEU A 225 20.32 -1.05 -0.61
C LEU A 225 18.98 -0.94 0.13
N GLY A 226 18.55 -1.99 0.83
CA GLY A 226 17.19 -2.10 1.36
C GLY A 226 16.26 -2.84 0.42
N LEU A 227 15.11 -3.27 0.93
CA LEU A 227 14.11 -3.97 0.13
C LEU A 227 13.31 -2.94 -0.70
N GLY A 228 13.21 -3.14 -2.01
CA GLY A 228 12.40 -2.27 -2.89
C GLY A 228 13.01 -0.91 -3.21
N SER A 229 14.20 -0.60 -2.71
CA SER A 229 14.94 0.63 -2.97
C SER A 229 15.40 0.77 -4.42
N ILE A 230 15.41 2.00 -4.91
CA ILE A 230 15.97 2.33 -6.23
C ILE A 230 17.48 2.54 -6.07
N GLY A 231 18.24 1.85 -6.90
CA GLY A 231 19.68 2.04 -6.98
C GLY A 231 20.16 1.88 -8.42
N HIS A 232 21.36 2.40 -8.68
CA HIS A 232 22.05 2.22 -9.95
C HIS A 232 23.34 1.43 -9.75
N TRP A 233 23.79 0.76 -10.81
CA TRP A 233 25.01 -0.03 -10.78
C TRP A 233 26.13 0.74 -11.44
N GLU A 234 27.19 1.04 -10.68
CA GLU A 234 28.37 1.73 -11.18
C GLU A 234 29.63 1.16 -10.52
N ASN A 235 30.73 1.05 -11.27
CA ASN A 235 32.03 0.67 -10.72
C ASN A 235 32.01 -0.63 -9.87
N ASN A 236 31.26 -1.64 -10.33
CA ASN A 236 31.02 -2.92 -9.63
C ASN A 236 30.38 -2.79 -8.24
N LYS A 237 29.61 -1.72 -8.02
CA LYS A 237 28.87 -1.48 -6.77
C LYS A 237 27.45 -1.06 -7.09
N ALA A 238 26.54 -1.44 -6.20
CA ALA A 238 25.20 -0.90 -6.17
C ALA A 238 25.20 0.40 -5.35
N LEU A 239 24.75 1.50 -5.96
CA LEU A 239 24.70 2.83 -5.36
C LEU A 239 23.24 3.26 -5.19
N ARG A 240 22.92 3.90 -4.07
CA ARG A 240 21.59 4.46 -3.81
C ARG A 240 21.36 5.73 -4.63
N VAL A 241 20.10 6.11 -4.80
CA VAL A 241 19.76 7.48 -5.18
C VAL A 241 19.86 8.34 -3.91
N GLU A 242 21.06 8.87 -3.65
CA GLU A 242 21.39 9.60 -2.42
C GLU A 242 21.30 11.13 -2.55
N THR A 243 21.43 11.65 -3.78
CA THR A 243 21.38 13.09 -4.08
C THR A 243 20.22 13.38 -5.01
N THR A 244 19.40 14.35 -4.64
CA THR A 244 18.23 14.81 -5.40
C THR A 244 17.99 16.29 -5.12
N GLU A 245 17.51 17.05 -6.11
CA GLU A 245 17.09 18.44 -5.90
C GLU A 245 15.78 18.52 -5.11
N LYS A 246 14.85 17.59 -5.38
CA LYS A 246 13.55 17.54 -4.73
C LYS A 246 13.09 16.12 -4.49
N LEU A 247 12.62 15.87 -3.27
CA LEU A 247 11.95 14.65 -2.88
C LEU A 247 10.51 14.96 -2.50
N PHE A 248 9.57 14.32 -3.20
CA PHE A 248 8.14 14.49 -2.98
C PHE A 248 7.50 13.14 -2.73
N SER A 249 6.61 13.05 -1.74
CA SER A 249 5.84 11.85 -1.46
C SER A 249 4.35 12.16 -1.35
N ALA A 250 3.51 11.29 -1.91
CA ALA A 250 2.06 11.40 -1.84
C ALA A 250 1.41 10.07 -1.49
N VAL A 251 0.34 10.13 -0.70
CA VAL A 251 -0.60 9.04 -0.50
C VAL A 251 -1.63 9.15 -1.63
N ASP A 252 -1.43 8.41 -2.71
CA ASP A 252 -2.35 8.40 -3.86
C ASP A 252 -3.75 7.97 -3.43
N TYR A 253 -3.82 6.92 -2.60
CA TYR A 253 -5.04 6.47 -1.94
C TYR A 253 -4.73 5.50 -0.79
N SER A 254 -5.63 5.45 0.18
CA SER A 254 -5.64 4.45 1.25
C SER A 254 -6.97 3.70 1.22
N GLY A 255 -6.97 2.50 0.66
CA GLY A 255 -8.18 1.77 0.31
C GLY A 255 -8.43 0.50 1.12
N VAL A 256 -9.45 -0.26 0.70
CA VAL A 256 -9.88 -1.46 1.42
C VAL A 256 -8.90 -2.61 1.25
N LEU A 257 -8.46 -2.87 0.02
CA LEU A 257 -7.58 -4.01 -0.33
C LEU A 257 -6.23 -3.57 -0.89
N GLU A 258 -6.08 -2.27 -1.18
CA GLU A 258 -4.86 -1.70 -1.72
C GLU A 258 -4.75 -0.25 -1.25
N SER A 259 -3.55 0.10 -0.82
CA SER A 259 -3.14 1.47 -0.55
C SER A 259 -1.88 1.74 -1.34
N LYS A 260 -1.70 2.98 -1.79
CA LYS A 260 -0.59 3.36 -2.65
C LYS A 260 0.03 4.66 -2.19
N ILE A 261 1.35 4.63 -2.11
CA ILE A 261 2.21 5.79 -1.96
C ILE A 261 3.03 5.92 -3.23
N THR A 262 3.19 7.15 -3.69
CA THR A 262 4.13 7.50 -4.76
C THR A 262 5.19 8.43 -4.19
N THR A 263 6.46 8.10 -4.38
CA THR A 263 7.58 8.97 -4.05
C THR A 263 8.37 9.29 -5.33
N THR A 264 8.65 10.57 -5.54
CA THR A 264 9.29 11.11 -6.74
C THR A 264 10.58 11.82 -6.35
N TYR A 265 11.67 11.40 -7.00
CA TYR A 265 12.98 12.06 -6.93
C TYR A 265 13.15 12.91 -8.20
N THR A 266 13.49 14.18 -8.04
CA THR A 266 13.76 15.11 -9.16
C THR A 266 15.20 15.61 -9.09
N ASN A 267 15.83 15.74 -10.26
CA ASN A 267 17.19 16.26 -10.46
C ASN A 267 17.17 17.39 -11.49
#